data_AF-A0A7S1ZYF0-F1
#
_entry.id   AF-A0A7S1ZYF0-F1
#
_cell.length_a   1.000
_cell.length_b   1.000
_cell.length_c   1.000
_cell.angle_alpha   90.00
_cell.angle_beta   90.00
_cell.angle_gamma   90.00
#
_symmetry.space_group_name_H-M   'P 1'
#
loop_
_entity.id
_entity.type
_entity.pdbx_description
1 polymer ?
#
loop_
_entity_poly.entity_id
_entity_poly.type
_entity_poly.pdbx_seq_one_letter_code
_entity_poly.pdbx_strand_id
1 'polypeptide(L)'
;DIMLSQKVSKLIHAGTTELPATSEKTNGVKTTKVKPMTWSDMFEELKKYKETHGNCAVPVKCPSHKHLALWVQKQRRQYREMKKGRSTQMTAERSDLLNGLGFVWKVYEDNWHEMLDDLRKYKERHGDCLVPQVYAPNPPLGRWVQTQRIAYKHMLNGRKRSSLTKERIFLLNKLGFVWFVGCDAQWFNMFEELKKYKEIHGHCSVPARCSSNKRLANWVSKQRQVYYDMKEGRSSIMTAERVDMLNSLGFTWKLREGNWHKMLDDLKEYKERHGDCLVPQTYAPNPALGHWVKLQREV
;
A
#
# COMPACT_ATOMS: atom_id res chain seq x y z
N ASP A 1 -9.97 9.67 48.44
CA ASP A 1 -10.21 9.75 49.90
C ASP A 1 -11.35 10.69 50.19
N ILE A 2 -12.58 10.18 50.09
CA ILE A 2 -13.27 9.35 51.09
C ILE A 2 -13.61 10.23 52.31
N MET A 3 -14.70 10.99 52.16
CA MET A 3 -15.42 11.59 53.28
C MET A 3 -16.88 11.18 53.17
N LEU A 4 -17.09 9.93 53.57
CA LEU A 4 -18.33 9.35 54.04
C LEU A 4 -18.14 9.29 55.57
N SER A 5 -18.71 10.24 56.32
CA SER A 5 -18.78 10.22 57.80
C SER A 5 -19.67 11.40 58.25
N GLN A 6 -20.97 11.20 58.47
CA GLN A 6 -21.62 10.64 59.67
C GLN A 6 -21.52 11.51 60.92
N LYS A 7 -22.64 11.54 61.66
CA LYS A 7 -23.01 12.27 62.90
C LYS A 7 -23.91 13.48 62.59
N VAL A 8 -25.05 13.69 63.25
CA VAL A 8 -25.29 13.60 64.69
C VAL A 8 -26.78 13.32 65.00
N SER A 9 -27.01 12.32 65.85
CA SER A 9 -27.97 12.17 66.98
C SER A 9 -29.39 12.76 67.01
N LYS A 10 -30.31 11.83 67.31
CA LYS A 10 -31.29 11.78 68.43
C LYS A 10 -32.51 12.73 68.47
N LEU A 11 -33.67 12.08 68.24
CA LEU A 11 -34.79 11.84 69.18
C LEU A 11 -35.59 13.03 69.78
N ILE A 12 -36.92 12.93 69.56
CA ILE A 12 -38.09 13.37 70.35
C ILE A 12 -38.91 14.57 69.81
N HIS A 13 -40.12 14.18 69.34
CA HIS A 13 -41.46 14.81 69.39
C HIS A 13 -41.66 16.34 69.39
N ALA A 14 -42.44 16.71 68.37
CA ALA A 14 -43.65 17.56 68.36
C ALA A 14 -43.50 19.09 68.56
N GLY A 15 -44.01 19.84 67.58
CA GLY A 15 -44.17 21.29 67.66
C GLY A 15 -44.53 21.97 66.34
N THR A 16 -45.75 21.69 65.87
CA THR A 16 -46.56 22.30 64.80
C THR A 16 -46.32 23.78 64.47
N THR A 17 -46.20 24.15 63.19
CA THR A 17 -47.06 25.18 62.53
C THR A 17 -46.90 25.24 61.00
N GLU A 18 -48.06 25.25 60.34
CA GLU A 18 -48.50 25.53 58.94
C GLU A 18 -47.76 26.67 58.20
N LEU A 19 -47.75 26.92 56.88
CA LEU A 19 -48.36 26.55 55.55
C LEU A 19 -47.59 27.46 54.50
N PRO A 20 -47.77 27.47 53.14
CA PRO A 20 -48.65 26.74 52.21
C PRO A 20 -47.94 26.15 50.95
N ALA A 21 -48.80 25.64 50.05
CA ALA A 21 -48.59 24.81 48.85
C ALA A 21 -47.85 25.41 47.63
N THR A 22 -47.29 24.58 46.73
CA THR A 22 -47.92 24.14 45.44
C THR A 22 -46.97 23.40 44.47
N SER A 23 -47.53 22.37 43.79
CA SER A 23 -47.21 21.85 42.43
C SER A 23 -45.86 21.10 42.25
N GLU A 24 -45.68 20.04 41.43
CA GLU A 24 -46.30 19.58 40.18
C GLU A 24 -46.23 18.04 40.05
N LYS A 25 -47.18 17.46 39.31
CA LYS A 25 -47.23 16.04 38.93
C LYS A 25 -46.31 15.77 37.73
N THR A 26 -45.41 14.80 37.85
CA THR A 26 -44.58 14.33 36.73
C THR A 26 -45.32 13.26 35.91
N ASN A 27 -45.48 13.53 34.61
CA ASN A 27 -46.07 12.63 33.63
C ASN A 27 -45.07 11.53 33.20
N GLY A 28 -45.55 10.28 33.17
CA GLY A 28 -44.79 9.11 32.73
C GLY A 28 -44.48 9.11 31.23
N VAL A 29 -43.21 8.89 30.89
CA VAL A 29 -42.73 8.71 29.52
C VAL A 29 -43.10 7.31 29.02
N LYS A 30 -44.01 7.22 28.06
CA LYS A 30 -44.28 5.99 27.30
C LYS A 30 -43.19 5.81 26.24
N THR A 31 -42.41 4.74 26.34
CA THR A 31 -41.45 4.33 25.31
C THR A 31 -42.20 3.71 24.13
N THR A 32 -42.20 4.40 22.98
CA THR A 32 -42.80 3.90 21.73
C THR A 32 -41.91 2.84 21.10
N LYS A 33 -42.44 1.63 20.89
CA LYS A 33 -41.79 0.56 20.11
C LYS A 33 -41.65 1.00 18.65
N VAL A 34 -40.42 1.26 18.19
CA VAL A 34 -40.11 1.57 16.79
C VAL A 34 -40.41 0.35 15.91
N LYS A 35 -41.22 0.53 14.86
CA LYS A 35 -41.57 -0.52 13.88
C LYS A 35 -40.32 -0.94 13.09
N PRO A 36 -40.08 -2.25 12.87
CA PRO A 36 -38.94 -2.70 12.07
C PRO A 36 -39.08 -2.25 10.60
N MET A 37 -38.02 -1.64 10.05
CA MET A 37 -37.97 -1.21 8.64
C MET A 37 -38.05 -2.40 7.69
N THR A 38 -38.88 -2.27 6.65
CA THR A 38 -39.05 -3.27 5.60
C THR A 38 -37.95 -3.16 4.54
N TRP A 39 -37.86 -4.14 3.63
CA TRP A 39 -36.92 -4.04 2.50
C TRP A 39 -37.19 -2.83 1.62
N SER A 40 -38.47 -2.49 1.39
CA SER A 40 -38.88 -1.35 0.59
C SER A 40 -38.45 -0.02 1.22
N ASP A 41 -38.60 0.11 2.54
CA ASP A 41 -38.18 1.31 3.28
C ASP A 41 -36.67 1.54 3.13
N MET A 42 -35.87 0.48 3.27
CA MET A 42 -34.42 0.54 3.13
C MET A 42 -33.97 0.81 1.67
N PHE A 43 -34.72 0.30 0.70
CA PHE A 43 -34.47 0.58 -0.72
C PHE A 43 -34.73 2.05 -1.06
N GLU A 44 -35.80 2.64 -0.54
CA GLU A 44 -36.06 4.07 -0.67
C GLU A 44 -35.00 4.92 0.05
N GLU A 45 -34.54 4.49 1.23
CA GLU A 45 -33.43 5.16 1.92
C GLU A 45 -32.13 5.13 1.08
N LEU A 46 -31.86 4.02 0.38
CA LEU A 46 -30.73 3.91 -0.54
C LEU A 46 -30.88 4.85 -1.76
N LYS A 47 -32.09 5.05 -2.29
CA LYS A 47 -32.33 6.03 -3.36
C LYS A 47 -31.97 7.45 -2.89
N LYS A 48 -32.47 7.85 -1.72
CA LYS A 48 -32.14 9.15 -1.11
C LYS A 48 -30.64 9.31 -0.84
N TYR A 49 -29.98 8.23 -0.41
CA TYR A 49 -28.52 8.23 -0.25
C TYR A 49 -27.82 8.49 -1.59
N LYS A 50 -28.27 7.85 -2.68
CA LYS A 50 -27.72 8.08 -4.02
C LYS A 50 -27.93 9.51 -4.50
N GLU A 51 -29.11 10.09 -4.27
CA GLU A 51 -29.39 11.49 -4.63
C GLU A 51 -28.44 12.47 -3.92
N THR A 52 -28.13 12.21 -2.66
CA THR A 52 -27.29 13.10 -1.84
C THR A 52 -25.79 12.88 -2.03
N HIS A 53 -25.34 11.65 -2.32
CA HIS A 53 -23.92 11.28 -2.39
C HIS A 53 -23.45 10.94 -3.83
N GLY A 54 -24.36 10.92 -4.80
CA GLY A 54 -24.11 10.58 -6.20
C GLY A 54 -23.87 9.09 -6.47
N ASN A 55 -23.91 8.22 -5.46
CA ASN A 55 -23.64 6.79 -5.60
C ASN A 55 -24.32 5.95 -4.50
N CYS A 56 -24.40 4.63 -4.71
CA CYS A 56 -24.92 3.66 -3.73
C CYS A 56 -23.84 3.01 -2.84
N ALA A 57 -22.62 3.55 -2.82
CA ALA A 57 -21.48 2.98 -2.10
C ALA A 57 -21.47 3.39 -0.63
N VAL A 58 -22.47 2.95 0.13
CA VAL A 58 -22.59 3.25 1.56
C VAL A 58 -21.41 2.65 2.34
N PRO A 59 -20.59 3.46 3.05
CA PRO A 59 -19.47 2.96 3.84
C PRO A 59 -19.92 2.05 4.99
N VAL A 60 -19.17 0.98 5.26
CA VAL A 60 -19.48 0.00 6.33
C VAL A 60 -19.53 0.65 7.72
N LYS A 61 -18.68 1.66 7.95
CA LYS A 61 -18.67 2.48 9.16
C LYS A 61 -19.20 3.87 8.83
N CYS A 62 -20.51 4.00 8.64
CA CYS A 62 -21.17 5.29 8.45
C CYS A 62 -21.98 5.62 9.72
N PRO A 63 -21.49 6.54 10.59
CA PRO A 63 -22.19 6.90 11.82
C PRO A 63 -23.59 7.49 11.57
N SER A 64 -23.75 8.28 10.51
CA SER A 64 -25.01 8.91 10.12
C SER A 64 -26.01 7.95 9.45
N HIS A 65 -25.54 6.85 8.85
CA HIS A 65 -26.40 5.88 8.13
C HIS A 65 -26.11 4.43 8.56
N LYS A 66 -26.00 4.19 9.86
CA LYS A 66 -25.61 2.87 10.41
C LYS A 66 -26.55 1.74 9.96
N HIS A 67 -27.86 1.99 9.95
CA HIS A 67 -28.86 0.99 9.55
C HIS A 67 -28.79 0.67 8.05
N LEU A 68 -28.65 1.69 7.20
CA LEU A 68 -28.46 1.54 5.77
C LEU A 68 -27.15 0.80 5.44
N ALA A 69 -26.05 1.11 6.10
CA ALA A 69 -24.76 0.43 5.91
C ALA A 69 -24.85 -1.08 6.19
N LEU A 70 -25.52 -1.46 7.29
CA LEU A 70 -25.76 -2.87 7.65
C LEU A 70 -26.69 -3.56 6.63
N TRP A 71 -27.73 -2.87 6.18
CA TRP A 71 -28.65 -3.41 5.18
C TRP A 71 -27.96 -3.63 3.83
N VAL A 72 -27.16 -2.67 3.36
CA VAL A 72 -26.35 -2.79 2.14
C VAL A 72 -25.40 -3.98 2.23
N GLN A 73 -24.74 -4.17 3.37
CA GLN A 73 -23.87 -5.34 3.59
C GLN A 73 -24.66 -6.65 3.53
N LYS A 74 -25.87 -6.68 4.12
CA LYS A 74 -26.78 -7.83 4.05
C LYS A 74 -27.18 -8.14 2.61
N GLN A 75 -27.49 -7.14 1.79
CA GLN A 75 -27.83 -7.34 0.37
C GLN A 75 -26.67 -7.98 -0.39
N ARG A 76 -25.45 -7.45 -0.23
CA ARG A 76 -24.24 -8.01 -0.87
C ARG A 76 -23.99 -9.47 -0.47
N ARG A 77 -24.16 -9.79 0.81
CA ARG A 77 -24.03 -11.17 1.31
C ARG A 77 -25.09 -12.08 0.68
N GLN A 78 -26.36 -11.67 0.69
CA GLN A 78 -27.45 -12.50 0.16
C GLN A 78 -27.31 -12.72 -1.35
N TYR A 79 -26.91 -11.70 -2.12
CA TYR A 79 -26.66 -11.85 -3.56
C TYR A 79 -25.51 -12.82 -3.86
N ARG A 80 -24.41 -12.77 -3.09
CA ARG A 80 -23.31 -13.73 -3.24
C ARG A 80 -23.76 -15.17 -3.00
N GLU A 81 -24.56 -15.39 -1.97
CA GLU A 81 -25.05 -16.73 -1.64
C GLU A 81 -26.09 -17.21 -2.66
N MET A 82 -26.96 -16.32 -3.17
CA MET A 82 -27.86 -16.59 -4.29
C MET A 82 -27.09 -17.03 -5.55
N LYS A 83 -25.98 -16.35 -5.90
CA LYS A 83 -25.12 -16.72 -7.04
C LYS A 83 -24.40 -18.06 -6.87
N LYS A 84 -24.28 -18.58 -5.64
CA LYS A 84 -23.76 -19.92 -5.35
C LYS A 84 -24.85 -21.00 -5.31
N GLY A 85 -26.09 -20.66 -5.68
CA GLY A 85 -27.23 -21.59 -5.64
C GLY A 85 -27.73 -21.90 -4.23
N ARG A 86 -27.37 -21.10 -3.21
CA ARG A 86 -27.85 -21.29 -1.83
C ARG A 86 -29.16 -20.55 -1.61
N SER A 87 -30.00 -21.05 -0.71
CA SER A 87 -31.26 -20.39 -0.33
C SER A 87 -31.00 -19.08 0.42
N THR A 88 -31.63 -17.99 -0.04
CA THR A 88 -31.52 -16.67 0.57
C THR A 88 -32.81 -15.87 0.42
N GLN A 89 -32.89 -14.71 1.08
CA GLN A 89 -34.00 -13.75 0.93
C GLN A 89 -33.81 -12.77 -0.25
N MET A 90 -32.72 -12.90 -1.02
CA MET A 90 -32.55 -12.14 -2.26
C MET A 90 -33.37 -12.80 -3.36
N THR A 91 -34.31 -12.05 -3.94
CA THR A 91 -35.10 -12.46 -5.11
C THR A 91 -34.52 -11.84 -6.38
N ALA A 92 -34.88 -12.37 -7.55
CA ALA A 92 -34.51 -11.79 -8.83
C ALA A 92 -34.96 -10.33 -8.92
N GLU A 93 -36.22 -10.05 -8.60
CA GLU A 93 -36.82 -8.72 -8.56
C GLU A 93 -36.03 -7.73 -7.67
N ARG A 94 -35.67 -8.13 -6.44
CA ARG A 94 -34.85 -7.29 -5.55
C ARG A 94 -33.48 -7.00 -6.13
N SER A 95 -32.87 -7.99 -6.78
CA SER A 95 -31.58 -7.80 -7.43
C SER A 95 -31.68 -6.88 -8.64
N ASP A 96 -32.76 -6.95 -9.41
CA ASP A 96 -33.01 -6.10 -10.58
C ASP A 96 -33.30 -4.66 -10.19
N LEU A 97 -34.08 -4.43 -9.12
CA LEU A 97 -34.29 -3.10 -8.56
C LEU A 97 -32.98 -2.46 -8.09
N LEU A 98 -32.11 -3.22 -7.44
CA LEU A 98 -30.79 -2.75 -7.02
C LEU A 98 -29.87 -2.50 -8.22
N ASN A 99 -29.90 -3.36 -9.24
CA ASN A 99 -29.17 -3.16 -10.49
C ASN A 99 -29.62 -1.87 -11.20
N GLY A 100 -30.93 -1.64 -11.32
CA GLY A 100 -31.51 -0.44 -11.93
C GLY A 100 -31.14 0.84 -11.18
N LEU A 101 -30.90 0.74 -9.87
CA LEU A 101 -30.40 1.86 -9.07
C LEU A 101 -28.88 2.11 -9.25
N GLY A 102 -28.15 1.21 -9.90
CA GLY A 102 -26.68 1.26 -10.01
C GLY A 102 -25.98 0.75 -8.75
N PHE A 103 -26.57 -0.23 -8.06
CA PHE A 103 -26.01 -0.80 -6.83
C PHE A 103 -24.77 -1.66 -7.08
N VAL A 104 -23.68 -1.35 -6.39
CA VAL A 104 -22.42 -2.11 -6.50
C VAL A 104 -22.41 -3.30 -5.53
N TRP A 105 -22.52 -4.51 -6.08
CA TRP A 105 -22.59 -5.78 -5.34
C TRP A 105 -21.25 -6.23 -4.75
N LYS A 106 -20.16 -6.05 -5.49
CA LYS A 106 -18.80 -6.42 -5.07
C LYS A 106 -17.97 -5.16 -4.92
N VAL A 107 -17.82 -4.68 -3.69
CA VAL A 107 -16.95 -3.52 -3.41
C VAL A 107 -15.47 -3.91 -3.42
N TYR A 108 -15.13 -5.20 -3.31
CA TYR A 108 -13.77 -5.66 -3.04
C TYR A 108 -13.27 -6.83 -3.91
N GLU A 109 -14.07 -7.37 -4.84
CA GLU A 109 -13.58 -8.36 -5.81
C GLU A 109 -13.84 -7.85 -7.24
N ASP A 110 -12.74 -7.50 -7.91
CA ASP A 110 -12.56 -7.14 -9.32
C ASP A 110 -13.14 -5.81 -9.88
N ASN A 111 -13.25 -4.78 -9.06
CA ASN A 111 -13.22 -3.39 -9.58
C ASN A 111 -11.78 -2.96 -9.95
N TRP A 112 -10.97 -3.84 -10.51
CA TRP A 112 -9.64 -3.45 -10.97
C TRP A 112 -9.71 -2.86 -12.37
N HIS A 113 -10.53 -3.45 -13.24
CA HIS A 113 -10.72 -2.98 -14.61
C HIS A 113 -11.51 -1.66 -14.69
N GLU A 114 -12.56 -1.46 -13.90
CA GLU A 114 -13.29 -0.18 -13.93
C GLU A 114 -12.44 0.95 -13.33
N MET A 115 -11.64 0.69 -12.28
CA MET A 115 -10.65 1.65 -11.79
C MET A 115 -9.53 1.94 -12.79
N LEU A 116 -9.13 0.95 -13.60
CA LEU A 116 -8.20 1.16 -14.71
C LEU A 116 -8.82 2.06 -15.78
N ASP A 117 -10.11 1.88 -16.09
CA ASP A 117 -10.83 2.74 -17.03
C ASP A 117 -11.03 4.15 -16.47
N ASP A 118 -11.31 4.29 -15.17
CA ASP A 118 -11.36 5.59 -14.51
C ASP A 118 -10.00 6.29 -14.49
N LEU A 119 -8.90 5.54 -14.34
CA LEU A 119 -7.55 6.08 -14.51
C LEU A 119 -7.29 6.52 -15.96
N ARG A 120 -7.81 5.80 -16.97
CA ARG A 120 -7.73 6.21 -18.38
C ARG A 120 -8.44 7.54 -18.59
N LYS A 121 -9.68 7.68 -18.09
CA LYS A 121 -10.44 8.94 -18.14
C LYS A 121 -9.71 10.07 -17.42
N TYR A 122 -9.07 9.78 -16.28
CA TYR A 122 -8.25 10.76 -15.57
C TYR A 122 -7.09 11.24 -16.46
N LYS A 123 -6.37 10.31 -17.10
CA LYS A 123 -5.27 10.63 -18.00
C LYS A 123 -5.71 11.46 -19.20
N GLU A 124 -6.84 11.14 -19.80
CA GLU A 124 -7.42 11.93 -20.90
C GLU A 124 -7.69 13.39 -20.49
N ARG A 125 -8.11 13.61 -19.24
CA ARG A 125 -8.40 14.97 -18.71
C ARG A 125 -7.17 15.73 -18.26
N HIS A 126 -6.18 15.05 -17.68
CA HIS A 126 -5.05 15.68 -16.99
C HIS A 126 -3.70 15.52 -17.71
N GLY A 127 -3.61 14.63 -18.71
CA GLY A 127 -2.39 14.32 -19.46
C GLY A 127 -1.48 13.27 -18.79
N ASP A 128 -1.73 12.92 -17.52
CA ASP A 128 -0.89 12.02 -16.74
C ASP A 128 -1.70 11.03 -15.86
N CYS A 129 -0.99 10.16 -15.14
CA CYS A 129 -1.57 9.23 -14.17
C CYS A 129 -1.26 9.61 -12.71
N LEU A 130 -0.98 10.89 -12.43
CA LEU A 130 -0.61 11.43 -11.13
C LEU A 130 -1.83 11.79 -10.27
N VAL A 131 -2.76 10.85 -10.14
CA VAL A 131 -3.97 11.04 -9.34
C VAL A 131 -3.60 11.37 -7.88
N PRO A 132 -4.10 12.49 -7.32
CA PRO A 132 -3.95 12.82 -5.92
C PRO A 132 -4.58 11.76 -5.02
N GLN A 133 -4.01 11.53 -3.83
CA GLN A 133 -4.58 10.58 -2.87
C GLN A 133 -6.01 10.97 -2.47
N VAL A 134 -6.25 12.27 -2.30
CA VAL A 134 -7.58 12.85 -2.10
C VAL A 134 -8.04 13.47 -3.41
N TYR A 135 -8.60 12.64 -4.29
CA TYR A 135 -9.17 13.10 -5.55
C TYR A 135 -10.68 13.30 -5.41
N ALA A 136 -11.12 14.53 -5.14
CA ALA A 136 -12.53 14.83 -4.84
C ALA A 136 -13.55 14.36 -5.91
N PRO A 137 -13.27 14.45 -7.23
CA PRO A 137 -14.19 13.96 -8.26
C PRO A 137 -14.40 12.44 -8.25
N ASN A 138 -13.40 11.67 -7.80
CA ASN A 138 -13.49 10.23 -7.65
C ASN A 138 -12.56 9.75 -6.51
N PRO A 139 -13.00 9.89 -5.23
CA PRO A 139 -12.16 9.52 -4.09
C PRO A 139 -11.74 8.03 -4.06
N PRO A 140 -12.56 7.08 -4.53
CA PRO A 140 -12.12 5.69 -4.74
C PRO A 140 -10.88 5.56 -5.63
N LEU A 141 -10.80 6.30 -6.75
CA LEU A 141 -9.68 6.24 -7.68
C LEU A 141 -8.36 6.65 -7.02
N GLY A 142 -8.34 7.76 -6.26
CA GLY A 142 -7.13 8.22 -5.56
C GLY A 142 -6.58 7.17 -4.58
N ARG A 143 -7.47 6.51 -3.83
CA ARG A 143 -7.10 5.39 -2.94
C ARG A 143 -6.63 4.16 -3.71
N TRP A 144 -7.30 3.83 -4.81
CA TRP A 144 -6.94 2.68 -5.65
C TRP A 144 -5.56 2.85 -6.27
N VAL A 145 -5.25 4.03 -6.82
CA VAL A 145 -3.92 4.39 -7.36
C VAL A 145 -2.85 4.24 -6.29
N GLN A 146 -3.09 4.75 -5.08
CA GLN A 146 -2.16 4.60 -3.97
C GLN A 146 -1.94 3.13 -3.59
N THR A 147 -3.00 2.32 -3.61
CA THR A 147 -2.93 0.88 -3.35
C THR A 147 -2.04 0.17 -4.37
N GLN A 148 -2.12 0.54 -5.65
CA GLN A 148 -1.26 -0.04 -6.70
C GLN A 148 0.22 0.29 -6.44
N ARG A 149 0.53 1.56 -6.12
CA ARG A 149 1.92 1.99 -5.81
C ARG A 149 2.50 1.23 -4.62
N ILE A 150 1.72 1.05 -3.54
CA ILE A 150 2.14 0.29 -2.36
C ILE A 150 2.34 -1.19 -2.70
N ALA A 151 1.41 -1.80 -3.43
CA ALA A 151 1.50 -3.20 -3.83
C ALA A 151 2.73 -3.47 -4.72
N TYR A 152 3.06 -2.54 -5.62
CA TYR A 152 4.27 -2.64 -6.45
C TYR A 152 5.55 -2.50 -5.62
N LYS A 153 5.61 -1.53 -4.70
CA LYS A 153 6.75 -1.40 -3.76
C LYS A 153 6.96 -2.68 -2.95
N HIS A 154 5.89 -3.30 -2.45
CA HIS A 154 5.98 -4.57 -1.75
C HIS A 154 6.47 -5.73 -2.62
N MET A 155 6.05 -5.76 -3.89
CA MET A 155 6.49 -6.77 -4.85
C MET A 155 7.99 -6.64 -5.14
N LEU A 156 8.51 -5.43 -5.35
CA LEU A 156 9.95 -5.20 -5.58
C LEU A 156 10.81 -5.66 -4.39
N ASN A 157 10.27 -5.61 -3.17
CA ASN A 157 10.95 -6.06 -1.96
C ASN A 157 10.85 -7.59 -1.74
N GLY A 158 10.41 -8.36 -2.75
CA GLY A 158 10.36 -9.82 -2.67
C GLY A 158 9.26 -10.38 -1.75
N ARG A 159 8.25 -9.58 -1.36
CA ARG A 159 7.12 -10.11 -0.58
C ARG A 159 6.31 -11.11 -1.39
N LYS A 160 6.14 -12.33 -0.85
CA LYS A 160 5.49 -13.47 -1.53
C LYS A 160 4.00 -13.29 -1.88
N ARG A 161 3.31 -12.27 -1.34
CA ARG A 161 1.89 -12.03 -1.61
C ARG A 161 1.67 -10.59 -2.07
N SER A 162 1.26 -10.43 -3.33
CA SER A 162 0.78 -9.18 -3.89
C SER A 162 -0.51 -9.44 -4.68
N SER A 163 -1.48 -8.55 -4.55
CA SER A 163 -2.68 -8.53 -5.41
C SER A 163 -2.39 -7.97 -6.81
N LEU A 164 -1.16 -7.50 -7.03
CA LEU A 164 -0.70 -6.91 -8.28
C LEU A 164 -0.05 -8.00 -9.15
N THR A 165 -0.81 -8.53 -10.10
CA THR A 165 -0.34 -9.54 -11.05
C THR A 165 0.56 -8.92 -12.13
N LYS A 166 1.32 -9.74 -12.84
CA LYS A 166 2.13 -9.31 -14.00
C LYS A 166 1.28 -8.60 -15.07
N GLU A 167 0.08 -9.10 -15.31
CA GLU A 167 -0.89 -8.50 -16.24
C GLU A 167 -1.34 -7.11 -15.79
N ARG A 168 -1.67 -6.94 -14.51
CA ARG A 168 -2.06 -5.64 -13.94
C ARG A 168 -0.95 -4.61 -14.07
N ILE A 169 0.30 -5.02 -13.84
CA ILE A 169 1.49 -4.18 -14.03
C ILE A 169 1.63 -3.78 -15.50
N PHE A 170 1.49 -4.74 -16.42
CA PHE A 170 1.58 -4.49 -17.85
C PHE A 170 0.54 -3.46 -18.31
N LEU A 171 -0.72 -3.61 -17.90
CA LEU A 171 -1.79 -2.70 -18.26
C LEU A 171 -1.58 -1.29 -17.70
N LEU A 172 -1.12 -1.17 -16.45
CA LEU A 172 -0.77 0.12 -15.85
C LEU A 172 0.43 0.77 -16.56
N ASN A 173 1.46 0.00 -16.87
CA ASN A 173 2.62 0.48 -17.63
C ASN A 173 2.23 0.98 -19.01
N LYS A 174 1.36 0.25 -19.72
CA LYS A 174 0.83 0.65 -21.04
C LYS A 174 0.09 1.99 -20.98
N LEU A 175 -0.57 2.28 -19.86
CA LEU A 175 -1.22 3.57 -19.60
C LEU A 175 -0.24 4.68 -19.23
N GLY A 176 1.05 4.40 -18.99
CA GLY A 176 2.02 5.38 -18.51
C GLY A 176 1.91 5.65 -17.00
N PHE A 177 1.47 4.65 -16.23
CA PHE A 177 1.32 4.78 -14.78
C PHE A 177 2.65 5.04 -14.08
N VAL A 178 2.68 6.06 -13.24
CA VAL A 178 3.85 6.41 -12.44
C VAL A 178 3.77 5.73 -11.08
N TRP A 179 4.63 4.71 -10.88
CA TRP A 179 4.69 3.91 -9.65
C TRP A 179 5.25 4.67 -8.44
N PHE A 180 6.11 5.66 -8.69
CA PHE A 180 6.84 6.40 -7.65
C PHE A 180 6.67 7.90 -7.84
N VAL A 181 6.26 8.60 -6.78
CA VAL A 181 5.99 10.04 -6.80
C VAL A 181 6.79 10.76 -5.71
N GLY A 182 6.97 12.08 -5.86
CA GLY A 182 7.70 12.91 -4.90
C GLY A 182 9.19 12.54 -4.78
N CYS A 183 9.73 12.62 -3.56
CA CYS A 183 11.15 12.37 -3.28
C CYS A 183 11.62 10.96 -3.64
N ASP A 184 10.71 9.98 -3.63
CA ASP A 184 11.02 8.60 -4.00
C ASP A 184 11.23 8.45 -5.51
N ALA A 185 10.51 9.21 -6.34
CA ALA A 185 10.55 9.09 -7.81
C ALA A 185 11.97 9.18 -8.37
N GLN A 186 12.77 10.14 -7.87
CA GLN A 186 14.16 10.30 -8.32
C GLN A 186 15.02 9.09 -7.95
N TRP A 187 14.86 8.56 -6.74
CA TRP A 187 15.62 7.38 -6.30
C TRP A 187 15.27 6.17 -7.16
N PHE A 188 13.98 5.94 -7.43
CA PHE A 188 13.53 4.83 -8.25
C PHE A 188 13.92 4.95 -9.72
N ASN A 189 13.92 6.16 -10.29
CA ASN A 189 14.43 6.37 -11.66
C ASN A 189 15.90 5.97 -11.78
N MET A 190 16.73 6.35 -10.79
CA MET A 190 18.14 5.93 -10.76
C MET A 190 18.31 4.43 -10.51
N PHE A 191 17.41 3.82 -9.73
CA PHE A 191 17.37 2.37 -9.54
C PHE A 191 17.04 1.63 -10.85
N GLU A 192 16.09 2.10 -11.64
CA GLU A 192 15.79 1.53 -12.96
C GLU A 192 16.95 1.76 -13.95
N GLU A 193 17.64 2.92 -13.90
CA GLU A 193 18.88 3.12 -14.66
C GLU A 193 19.97 2.12 -14.25
N LEU A 194 20.13 1.83 -12.95
CA LEU A 194 21.06 0.81 -12.47
C LEU A 194 20.67 -0.60 -12.96
N LYS A 195 19.37 -0.91 -12.99
CA LYS A 195 18.88 -2.18 -13.52
C LYS A 195 19.21 -2.35 -14.99
N LYS A 196 18.98 -1.32 -15.82
CA LYS A 196 19.41 -1.30 -17.23
C LYS A 196 20.92 -1.45 -17.38
N TYR A 197 21.69 -0.77 -16.52
CA TYR A 197 23.14 -0.92 -16.49
C TYR A 197 23.55 -2.37 -16.21
N LYS A 198 22.89 -3.05 -15.26
CA LYS A 198 23.11 -4.47 -14.99
C LYS A 198 22.76 -5.35 -16.19
N GLU A 199 21.65 -5.07 -16.88
CA GLU A 199 21.25 -5.83 -18.08
C GLU A 199 22.31 -5.74 -19.19
N ILE A 200 22.97 -4.58 -19.34
CA ILE A 200 24.01 -4.36 -20.36
C ILE A 200 25.37 -4.93 -19.92
N HIS A 201 25.77 -4.74 -18.66
CA HIS A 201 27.12 -5.05 -18.17
C HIS A 201 27.23 -6.32 -17.32
N GLY A 202 26.11 -6.99 -17.04
CA GLY A 202 26.03 -8.17 -16.16
C GLY A 202 26.16 -7.88 -14.66
N HIS A 203 26.55 -6.65 -14.26
CA HIS A 203 26.80 -6.30 -12.86
C HIS A 203 26.38 -4.87 -12.50
N CYS A 204 26.21 -4.59 -11.21
CA CYS A 204 25.88 -3.25 -10.68
C CYS A 204 27.12 -2.39 -10.32
N SER A 205 28.33 -2.84 -10.66
CA SER A 205 29.58 -2.12 -10.39
C SER A 205 29.78 -0.96 -11.38
N VAL A 206 29.15 0.17 -11.09
CA VAL A 206 29.32 1.41 -11.87
C VAL A 206 30.62 2.12 -11.45
N PRO A 207 31.58 2.37 -12.38
CA PRO A 207 32.82 3.06 -12.08
C PRO A 207 32.56 4.50 -11.61
N ALA A 208 33.24 4.95 -10.56
CA ALA A 208 33.09 6.30 -10.01
C ALA A 208 33.41 7.42 -11.02
N ARG A 209 34.27 7.14 -12.00
CA ARG A 209 34.65 8.07 -13.08
C ARG A 209 34.01 7.73 -14.43
N CYS A 210 32.87 7.04 -14.44
CA CYS A 210 32.15 6.72 -15.67
C CYS A 210 31.77 8.01 -16.42
N SER A 211 32.44 8.29 -17.54
CA SER A 211 32.24 9.51 -18.34
C SER A 211 30.89 9.51 -19.06
N SER A 212 30.40 8.33 -19.45
CA SER A 212 29.12 8.16 -20.17
C SER A 212 27.88 8.31 -19.28
N ASN A 213 27.96 8.01 -17.98
CA ASN A 213 26.85 8.22 -17.04
C ASN A 213 27.33 8.64 -15.64
N LYS A 214 27.84 9.88 -15.53
CA LYS A 214 28.28 10.49 -14.28
C LYS A 214 27.18 10.53 -13.21
N ARG A 215 25.92 10.72 -13.63
CA ARG A 215 24.77 10.80 -12.72
C ARG A 215 24.56 9.47 -11.99
N LEU A 216 24.56 8.36 -12.71
CA LEU A 216 24.43 7.02 -12.13
C LEU A 216 25.63 6.67 -11.23
N ALA A 217 26.85 6.99 -11.66
CA ALA A 217 28.06 6.77 -10.85
C ALA A 217 28.01 7.51 -9.50
N ASN A 218 27.59 8.78 -9.51
CA ASN A 218 27.43 9.58 -8.30
C ASN A 218 26.31 9.02 -7.41
N TRP A 219 25.19 8.63 -8.00
CA TRP A 219 24.07 8.06 -7.25
C TRP A 219 24.44 6.74 -6.58
N VAL A 220 25.12 5.83 -7.28
CA VAL A 220 25.62 4.54 -6.74
C VAL A 220 26.60 4.78 -5.59
N SER A 221 27.53 5.73 -5.76
CA SER A 221 28.48 6.11 -4.72
C SER A 221 27.76 6.65 -3.49
N LYS A 222 26.73 7.48 -3.69
CA LYS A 222 25.90 8.00 -2.61
C LYS A 222 25.16 6.88 -1.88
N GLN A 223 24.60 5.89 -2.59
CA GLN A 223 23.91 4.75 -1.97
C GLN A 223 24.83 3.99 -1.01
N ARG A 224 26.08 3.73 -1.43
CA ARG A 224 27.07 3.07 -0.57
C ARG A 224 27.40 3.89 0.67
N GLN A 225 27.57 5.21 0.52
CA GLN A 225 27.83 6.12 1.64
C GLN A 225 26.67 6.09 2.65
N VAL A 226 25.44 6.32 2.21
CA VAL A 226 24.30 6.39 3.14
C VAL A 226 23.98 5.03 3.77
N TYR A 227 24.30 3.91 3.10
CA TYR A 227 24.22 2.59 3.72
C TYR A 227 25.28 2.38 4.81
N TYR A 228 26.51 2.83 4.57
CA TYR A 228 27.56 2.80 5.59
C TYR A 228 27.16 3.65 6.80
N ASP A 229 26.66 4.87 6.59
CA ASP A 229 26.15 5.73 7.67
C ASP A 229 25.04 5.04 8.47
N MET A 230 24.11 4.35 7.79
CA MET A 230 23.05 3.56 8.44
C MET A 230 23.62 2.43 9.31
N LYS A 231 24.69 1.77 8.87
CA LYS A 231 25.34 0.66 9.60
C LYS A 231 26.12 1.14 10.82
N GLU A 232 26.72 2.32 10.74
CA GLU A 232 27.44 2.97 11.84
C GLU A 232 26.51 3.71 12.83
N GLY A 233 25.19 3.64 12.64
CA GLY A 233 24.21 4.33 13.48
C GLY A 233 24.17 5.86 13.30
N ARG A 234 24.78 6.38 12.23
CA ARG A 234 24.71 7.80 11.86
C ARG A 234 23.39 8.12 11.16
N SER A 235 23.05 9.41 11.12
CA SER A 235 21.89 9.89 10.35
C SER A 235 22.01 9.50 8.89
N SER A 236 20.99 8.81 8.37
CA SER A 236 20.96 8.30 7.01
C SER A 236 19.56 8.37 6.40
N ILE A 237 19.51 8.70 5.12
CA ILE A 237 18.29 8.64 4.30
C ILE A 237 18.07 7.26 3.67
N MET A 238 18.95 6.29 3.98
CA MET A 238 18.81 4.91 3.54
C MET A 238 17.70 4.25 4.34
N THR A 239 16.80 3.54 3.65
CA THR A 239 15.72 2.79 4.28
C THR A 239 15.92 1.30 4.04
N ALA A 240 15.36 0.45 4.90
CA ALA A 240 15.42 -0.99 4.73
C ALA A 240 14.89 -1.43 3.35
N GLU A 241 13.85 -0.76 2.85
CA GLU A 241 13.28 -1.05 1.53
C GLU A 241 14.27 -0.79 0.39
N ARG A 242 15.02 0.33 0.45
CA ARG A 242 16.02 0.67 -0.57
C ARG A 242 17.19 -0.32 -0.56
N VAL A 243 17.55 -0.82 0.62
CA VAL A 243 18.57 -1.86 0.78
C VAL A 243 18.13 -3.17 0.15
N ASP A 244 16.92 -3.63 0.45
CA ASP A 244 16.37 -4.88 -0.11
C ASP A 244 16.29 -4.84 -1.64
N MET A 245 15.84 -3.70 -2.20
CA MET A 245 15.78 -3.51 -3.64
C MET A 245 17.17 -3.59 -4.29
N LEU A 246 18.17 -2.90 -3.74
CA LEU A 246 19.54 -2.96 -4.26
C LEU A 246 20.10 -4.39 -4.13
N ASN A 247 19.87 -5.06 -3.00
CA ASN A 247 20.27 -6.46 -2.80
C ASN A 247 19.62 -7.41 -3.83
N SER A 248 18.35 -7.19 -4.19
CA SER A 248 17.66 -8.00 -5.21
C SER A 248 18.30 -7.92 -6.60
N LEU A 249 19.02 -6.81 -6.89
CA LEU A 249 19.82 -6.67 -8.10
C LEU A 249 21.22 -7.29 -7.97
N GLY A 250 21.58 -7.87 -6.82
CA GLY A 250 22.96 -8.29 -6.55
C GLY A 250 23.91 -7.10 -6.39
N PHE A 251 23.41 -5.97 -5.88
CA PHE A 251 24.23 -4.78 -5.67
C PHE A 251 25.31 -5.02 -4.61
N THR A 252 26.57 -4.80 -4.99
CA THR A 252 27.69 -4.90 -4.06
C THR A 252 27.91 -3.58 -3.32
N TRP A 253 27.70 -3.60 -2.00
CA TRP A 253 27.92 -2.46 -1.10
C TRP A 253 29.40 -2.13 -0.92
N LYS A 254 30.27 -3.15 -0.82
CA LYS A 254 31.72 -3.02 -0.73
C LYS A 254 32.37 -3.48 -2.03
N LEU A 255 32.88 -2.53 -2.82
CA LEU A 255 33.54 -2.84 -4.10
C LEU A 255 34.73 -3.81 -3.97
N ARG A 256 35.47 -3.76 -2.86
CA ARG A 256 36.61 -4.67 -2.62
C ARG A 256 36.18 -6.14 -2.54
N GLU A 257 35.06 -6.45 -1.90
CA GLU A 257 34.56 -7.83 -1.74
C GLU A 257 33.90 -8.37 -3.02
N GLY A 258 33.20 -7.51 -3.79
CA GLY A 258 32.66 -7.91 -5.10
C GLY A 258 33.73 -8.12 -6.16
N ASN A 259 34.81 -7.32 -6.11
CA ASN A 259 35.97 -7.55 -6.96
C ASN A 259 36.65 -8.88 -6.61
N TRP A 260 36.70 -9.27 -5.33
CA TRP A 260 37.27 -10.55 -4.91
C TRP A 260 36.51 -11.75 -5.50
N HIS A 261 35.17 -11.78 -5.42
CA HIS A 261 34.38 -12.88 -5.98
C HIS A 261 34.50 -12.95 -7.51
N LYS A 262 34.47 -11.80 -8.19
CA LYS A 262 34.70 -11.75 -9.64
C LYS A 262 36.08 -12.27 -10.01
N MET A 263 37.14 -11.81 -9.35
CA MET A 263 38.51 -12.28 -9.62
C MET A 263 38.68 -13.76 -9.27
N LEU A 264 37.96 -14.27 -8.28
CA LEU A 264 37.92 -15.69 -7.97
C LEU A 264 37.24 -16.50 -9.10
N ASP A 265 36.11 -16.03 -9.63
CA ASP A 265 35.43 -16.71 -10.74
C ASP A 265 36.27 -16.64 -12.03
N ASP A 266 36.87 -15.49 -12.34
CA ASP A 266 37.83 -15.34 -13.45
C ASP A 266 39.06 -16.27 -13.27
N LEU A 267 39.53 -16.49 -12.03
CA LEU A 267 40.60 -17.45 -11.73
C LEU A 267 40.16 -18.91 -11.92
N LYS A 268 38.91 -19.26 -11.57
CA LYS A 268 38.37 -20.60 -11.83
C LYS A 268 38.32 -20.87 -13.33
N GLU A 269 37.83 -19.91 -14.10
CA GLU A 269 37.78 -20.02 -15.57
C GLU A 269 39.19 -20.11 -16.18
N TYR A 270 40.15 -19.33 -15.67
CA TYR A 270 41.55 -19.47 -16.05
C TYR A 270 42.08 -20.89 -15.78
N LYS A 271 41.80 -21.43 -14.58
CA LYS A 271 42.22 -22.79 -14.20
C LYS A 271 41.61 -23.86 -15.08
N GLU A 272 40.33 -23.74 -15.43
CA GLU A 272 39.68 -24.67 -16.36
C GLU A 272 40.32 -24.66 -17.75
N ARG A 273 40.73 -23.48 -18.24
CA ARG A 273 41.34 -23.33 -19.57
C ARG A 273 42.81 -23.73 -19.63
N HIS A 274 43.56 -23.43 -18.58
CA HIS A 274 45.03 -23.54 -18.58
C HIS A 274 45.55 -24.68 -17.69
N GLY A 275 44.68 -25.31 -16.88
CA GLY A 275 45.03 -26.42 -15.98
C GLY A 275 45.70 -25.99 -14.68
N ASP A 276 46.05 -24.72 -14.52
CA ASP A 276 46.73 -24.17 -13.35
C ASP A 276 46.22 -22.78 -12.96
N CYS A 277 46.70 -22.25 -11.83
CA CYS A 277 46.38 -20.90 -11.36
C CYS A 277 47.53 -19.90 -11.59
N LEU A 278 48.49 -20.19 -12.48
CA LEU A 278 49.68 -19.39 -12.78
C LEU A 278 49.37 -18.26 -13.77
N VAL A 279 48.45 -17.39 -13.41
CA VAL A 279 48.03 -16.27 -14.26
C VAL A 279 49.20 -15.32 -14.54
N PRO A 280 49.58 -15.08 -15.82
CA PRO A 280 50.60 -14.11 -16.18
C PRO A 280 50.22 -12.70 -15.71
N GLN A 281 51.21 -11.91 -15.27
CA GLN A 281 50.96 -10.50 -14.88
C GLN A 281 50.37 -9.66 -16.04
N THR A 282 50.62 -10.07 -17.28
CA THR A 282 50.14 -9.43 -18.51
C THR A 282 49.01 -10.21 -19.18
N TYR A 283 48.23 -11.00 -18.43
CA TYR A 283 47.13 -11.80 -18.99
C TYR A 283 46.11 -10.93 -19.74
N ALA A 284 46.20 -10.93 -21.08
CA ALA A 284 45.45 -10.01 -21.93
C ALA A 284 43.92 -10.06 -21.78
N PRO A 285 43.29 -11.24 -21.58
CA PRO A 285 41.84 -11.31 -21.37
C PRO A 285 41.37 -10.60 -20.09
N ASN A 286 42.20 -10.57 -19.04
CA ASN A 286 41.95 -9.78 -17.84
C ASN A 286 43.27 -9.39 -17.16
N PRO A 287 43.87 -8.23 -17.51
CA PRO A 287 45.15 -7.80 -16.93
C PRO A 287 45.09 -7.55 -15.41
N ALA A 288 43.91 -7.28 -14.87
CA ALA A 288 43.72 -7.10 -13.44
C ALA A 288 43.79 -8.43 -12.67
N LEU A 289 43.49 -9.57 -13.33
CA LEU A 289 43.54 -10.90 -12.72
C LEU A 289 44.97 -11.29 -12.34
N GLY A 290 45.95 -11.07 -13.23
CA GLY A 290 47.36 -11.38 -12.96
C GLY A 290 47.88 -10.63 -11.73
N HIS A 291 47.62 -9.32 -11.67
CA HIS A 291 48.00 -8.51 -10.52
C HIS A 291 47.29 -8.95 -9.22
N TRP A 292 45.98 -9.27 -9.30
CA TRP A 292 45.22 -9.73 -8.16
C TRP A 292 45.73 -11.08 -7.61
N VAL A 293 46.01 -12.06 -8.48
CA VAL A 293 46.58 -13.36 -8.08
C VAL A 293 47.94 -13.20 -7.41
N LYS A 294 48.78 -12.28 -7.89
CA LYS A 294 50.08 -11.98 -7.25
C LYS A 294 49.89 -11.53 -5.80
N LEU A 295 49.01 -10.54 -5.58
CA LEU A 295 48.73 -10.01 -4.25
C LEU A 295 48.14 -11.07 -3.29
N GLN A 296 47.42 -12.07 -3.79
CA GLN A 296 46.88 -13.17 -2.96
C GLN A 296 47.93 -14.21 -2.56
N ARG A 297 49.10 -14.26 -3.21
CA ARG A 297 50.20 -15.19 -2.88
C ARG A 297 51.20 -14.61 -1.89
N GLU A 298 51.13 -13.30 -1.65
CA GLU A 298 52.02 -12.55 -0.75
C GLU A 298 51.43 -12.42 0.67
N VAL A 299 50.22 -12.96 0.91
CA VAL A 299 49.51 -12.99 2.20
C VAL A 299 49.54 -14.41 2.76
#